data_AF-I4WL21-F1
#
_entry.id   AF-I4WL21-F1
#
_cell.length_a   1.000
_cell.length_b   1.000
_cell.length_c   1.000
_cell.angle_alpha   90.00
_cell.angle_beta   90.00
_cell.angle_gamma   90.00
#
_symmetry.space_group_name_H-M   'P 1'
#
loop_
_entity.id
_entity.type
_entity.pdbx_description
1 polymer ?
#
loop_
_entity_poly.entity_id
_entity_poly.type
_entity_poly.pdbx_seq_one_letter_code
_entity_poly.pdbx_strand_id
1 'polypeptide(L)'
;STVRASAAQPLAPAALSAWTGRYRDPWLGEMTLCPDNGRVHFAVAKSPRLNGEVMRLGSRDLVRWTDRNVAPDAWLDLHPAQGGQAATLTMAKVDALGDFSSDYEDLHFTRTGDCP
;
A
#
# COMPACT_ATOMS: atom_id res chain seq x y z
N SER A 1 -4.73 -1.61 22.44
CA SER A 1 -5.93 -2.04 21.71
C SER A 1 -5.51 -2.66 20.39
N THR A 2 -5.62 -3.98 20.25
CA THR A 2 -5.29 -4.68 19.00
C THR A 2 -6.31 -4.29 17.94
N VAL A 3 -5.91 -3.43 17.02
CA VAL A 3 -6.68 -3.17 15.80
C VAL A 3 -6.73 -4.49 15.03
N ARG A 4 -7.88 -5.15 15.00
CA ARG A 4 -8.03 -6.40 14.26
C ARG A 4 -8.17 -6.08 12.78
N ALA A 5 -7.10 -6.30 12.01
CA ALA A 5 -7.10 -6.17 10.56
C ALA A 5 -8.25 -6.94 9.89
N SER A 6 -8.80 -7.98 10.53
CA SER A 6 -9.96 -8.75 10.05
C SER A 6 -11.25 -7.94 9.89
N ALA A 7 -11.37 -6.76 10.52
CA ALA A 7 -12.51 -5.85 10.31
C ALA A 7 -12.35 -4.95 9.07
N ALA A 8 -11.18 -4.94 8.42
CA ALA A 8 -10.95 -4.10 7.25
C ALA A 8 -11.81 -4.54 6.07
N GLN A 9 -12.40 -3.57 5.38
CA GLN A 9 -13.33 -3.76 4.26
C GLN A 9 -12.65 -3.42 2.93
N PRO A 10 -12.99 -4.11 1.83
CA PRO A 10 -12.42 -3.78 0.53
C PRO A 10 -12.80 -2.36 0.09
N LEU A 11 -11.89 -1.70 -0.63
CA LEU A 11 -12.12 -0.36 -1.15
C LEU A 11 -12.47 -0.37 -2.64
N ALA A 12 -13.48 0.42 -3.03
CA ALA A 12 -13.79 0.65 -4.44
C ALA A 12 -12.70 1.54 -5.10
N PRO A 13 -12.29 1.27 -6.36
CA PRO A 13 -11.26 2.04 -7.05
C PRO A 13 -11.50 3.56 -7.08
N ALA A 14 -12.76 3.99 -7.19
CA ALA A 14 -13.11 5.40 -7.21
C ALA A 14 -12.60 6.16 -5.97
N ALA A 15 -12.55 5.51 -4.81
CA ALA A 15 -12.08 6.12 -3.56
C ALA A 15 -10.56 6.36 -3.54
N LEU A 16 -9.79 5.74 -4.44
CA LEU A 16 -8.35 5.95 -4.60
C LEU A 16 -7.97 6.45 -6.01
N SER A 17 -8.92 6.96 -6.78
CA SER A 17 -8.69 7.37 -8.18
C SER A 17 -7.54 8.38 -8.36
N ALA A 18 -7.37 9.31 -7.40
CA ALA A 18 -6.26 10.28 -7.42
C ALA A 18 -4.88 9.64 -7.14
N TRP A 19 -4.86 8.40 -6.66
CA TRP A 19 -3.68 7.69 -6.18
C TRP A 19 -3.33 6.50 -7.07
N THR A 20 -4.29 5.97 -7.84
CA THR A 20 -3.98 4.83 -8.70
C THR A 20 -2.90 5.18 -9.72
N GLY A 21 -1.91 4.29 -9.87
CA GLY A 21 -0.80 4.49 -10.77
C GLY A 21 0.40 3.59 -10.49
N ARG A 22 1.48 3.88 -11.22
CA ARG A 22 2.81 3.32 -10.98
C ARG A 22 3.60 4.21 -10.05
N TYR A 23 4.41 3.58 -9.23
CA TYR A 23 5.24 4.18 -8.21
C TYR A 23 6.64 3.56 -8.23
N ARG A 24 7.61 4.28 -7.68
CA ARG A 24 8.98 3.79 -7.53
C ARG A 24 9.54 4.16 -6.17
N ASP A 25 10.09 3.16 -5.50
CA ASP A 25 10.99 3.31 -4.35
C ASP A 25 12.44 3.05 -4.79
N PRO A 26 13.45 3.79 -4.28
CA PRO A 26 14.85 3.59 -4.68
C PRO A 26 15.43 2.20 -4.39
N TRP A 27 14.96 1.52 -3.34
CA TRP A 27 15.48 0.23 -2.88
C TRP A 27 14.64 -0.96 -3.37
N LEU A 28 13.32 -0.84 -3.22
CA LEU A 28 12.35 -1.88 -3.51
C LEU A 28 11.91 -1.88 -4.99
N GLY A 29 12.08 -0.76 -5.69
CA GLY A 29 11.85 -0.64 -7.12
C GLY A 29 10.41 -0.27 -7.48
N GLU A 30 9.93 -0.78 -8.61
CA GLU A 30 8.59 -0.46 -9.12
C GLU A 30 7.49 -1.13 -8.29
N MET A 31 6.45 -0.35 -8.03
CA MET A 31 5.21 -0.80 -7.41
C MET A 31 4.01 -0.25 -8.19
N THR A 32 2.97 -1.06 -8.35
CA THR A 32 1.68 -0.63 -8.90
C THR A 32 0.65 -0.54 -7.78
N LEU A 33 -0.12 0.54 -7.78
CA LEU A 33 -1.34 0.70 -7.00
C LEU A 33 -2.50 0.87 -8.00
N CYS A 34 -3.11 -0.23 -8.44
CA CYS A 34 -3.98 -0.21 -9.62
C CYS A 34 -5.31 -0.91 -9.41
N PRO A 35 -6.37 -0.51 -10.14
CA PRO A 35 -7.63 -1.24 -10.13
C PRO A 35 -7.44 -2.67 -10.66
N ASP A 36 -7.96 -3.64 -9.92
CA ASP A 36 -8.06 -5.04 -10.35
C ASP A 36 -9.38 -5.62 -9.83
N ASN A 37 -10.18 -6.21 -10.73
CA ASN A 37 -11.47 -6.84 -10.43
C ASN A 37 -12.41 -6.01 -9.51
N GLY A 38 -12.47 -4.69 -9.73
CA GLY A 38 -13.32 -3.79 -8.93
C GLY A 38 -12.79 -3.46 -7.54
N ARG A 39 -11.51 -3.76 -7.27
CA ARG A 39 -10.76 -3.38 -6.06
C ARG A 39 -9.48 -2.66 -6.46
N VAL A 40 -8.71 -2.16 -5.49
CA VAL A 40 -7.35 -1.64 -5.72
C VAL A 40 -6.35 -2.66 -5.21
N HIS A 41 -5.34 -2.96 -6.02
CA HIS A 41 -4.29 -3.91 -5.72
C HIS A 41 -2.93 -3.21 -5.66
N PHE A 42 -2.15 -3.55 -4.64
CA PHE A 42 -0.76 -3.15 -4.45
C PHE A 42 0.13 -4.32 -4.88
N ALA A 43 1.14 -4.09 -5.72
CA ALA A 43 2.10 -5.11 -6.10
C ALA A 43 3.49 -4.53 -6.37
N VAL A 44 4.54 -5.17 -5.86
CA VAL A 44 5.94 -4.79 -6.09
C VAL A 44 6.57 -5.73 -7.11
N ALA A 45 7.13 -5.20 -8.20
CA ALA A 45 7.68 -6.01 -9.29
C ALA A 45 8.90 -6.84 -8.85
N LYS A 46 9.78 -6.26 -8.04
CA LYS A 46 11.01 -6.91 -7.54
C LYS A 46 10.73 -7.99 -6.48
N SER A 47 9.57 -7.92 -5.83
CA SER A 47 9.21 -8.77 -4.70
C SER A 47 7.78 -9.29 -4.86
N PRO A 48 7.56 -10.34 -5.68
CA PRO A 48 6.22 -10.85 -5.99
C PRO A 48 5.41 -11.29 -4.77
N ARG A 49 6.04 -11.58 -3.62
CA ARG A 49 5.34 -11.87 -2.36
C ARG A 49 4.70 -10.63 -1.72
N LEU A 50 5.21 -9.42 -2.00
CA LEU A 50 4.64 -8.14 -1.58
C LEU A 50 3.58 -7.69 -2.56
N ASN A 51 2.46 -8.41 -2.53
CA ASN A 51 1.24 -8.07 -3.26
C ASN A 51 0.01 -8.28 -2.39
N GLY A 52 -1.04 -7.49 -2.60
CA GLY A 52 -2.23 -7.55 -1.77
C GLY A 52 -3.32 -6.56 -2.16
N GLU A 53 -4.52 -6.81 -1.63
CA GLU A 53 -5.65 -5.91 -1.80
C GLU A 53 -5.54 -4.71 -0.84
N VAL A 54 -5.93 -3.53 -1.31
CA VAL A 54 -6.07 -2.35 -0.45
C VAL A 54 -7.43 -2.38 0.25
N MET A 55 -7.39 -2.26 1.57
CA MET A 55 -8.52 -2.35 2.48
C MET A 55 -8.62 -1.08 3.33
N ARG A 56 -9.83 -0.72 3.75
CA ARG A 56 -10.10 0.39 4.68
C ARG A 56 -10.38 -0.17 6.07
N LEU A 57 -9.73 0.39 7.08
CA LEU A 57 -10.03 0.15 8.49
C LEU A 57 -10.18 1.48 9.24
N GLY A 58 -11.42 1.81 9.61
CA GLY A 58 -11.74 3.15 10.12
C GLY A 58 -11.51 4.20 9.05
N SER A 59 -10.61 5.14 9.30
CA SER A 59 -10.22 6.21 8.37
C SER A 59 -8.93 5.92 7.59
N ARG A 60 -8.26 4.80 7.85
CA ARG A 60 -6.94 4.48 7.27
C ARG A 60 -7.02 3.35 6.26
N ASP A 61 -6.20 3.45 5.23
CA ASP A 61 -6.01 2.42 4.22
C ASP A 61 -4.82 1.52 4.58
N LEU A 62 -4.94 0.23 4.32
CA LEU A 62 -3.89 -0.76 4.51
C LEU A 62 -3.83 -1.69 3.31
N VAL A 63 -2.67 -2.29 3.05
CA VAL A 63 -2.55 -3.44 2.18
C VAL A 63 -2.69 -4.72 3.01
N ARG A 64 -3.65 -5.56 2.62
CA ARG A 64 -3.79 -6.92 3.15
C ARG A 64 -3.04 -7.85 2.23
N TRP A 65 -1.95 -8.44 2.73
CA TRP A 65 -1.11 -9.30 1.92
C TRP A 65 -1.83 -10.57 1.50
N THR A 66 -1.66 -10.94 0.21
CA THR A 66 -2.17 -12.19 -0.36
C THR A 66 -1.48 -13.39 0.30
N ASP A 67 -0.14 -13.35 0.38
CA ASP A 67 0.63 -14.35 1.12
C ASP A 67 0.54 -14.05 2.62
N ARG A 68 -0.19 -14.89 3.37
CA ARG A 68 -0.38 -14.72 4.81
C ARG A 68 0.87 -14.98 5.66
N ASN A 69 1.97 -15.43 5.04
CA ASN A 69 3.28 -15.48 5.68
C ASN A 69 4.03 -14.15 5.59
N VAL A 70 3.53 -13.18 4.80
CA VAL A 70 3.98 -11.79 4.87
C VAL A 70 3.13 -11.11 5.93
N ALA A 71 3.77 -10.77 7.04
CA ALA A 71 3.13 -10.18 8.19
C ALA A 71 4.05 -9.13 8.84
N PRO A 72 3.48 -8.09 9.47
CA PRO A 72 2.05 -7.77 9.49
C PRO A 72 1.57 -7.22 8.14
N ASP A 73 0.24 -7.14 7.97
CA ASP A 73 -0.36 -6.22 6.99
C ASP A 73 0.20 -4.78 7.25
N ALA A 74 0.22 -3.93 6.23
CA ALA A 74 0.87 -2.61 6.33
C ALA A 74 -0.13 -1.47 6.07
N TRP A 75 -0.10 -0.44 6.90
CA TRP A 75 -0.75 0.84 6.64
C TRP A 75 -0.15 1.49 5.40
N LEU A 76 -1.01 2.16 4.63
CA LEU A 76 -0.64 2.98 3.48
C LEU A 76 -0.95 4.43 3.81
N ASP A 77 0.08 5.28 3.83
CA ASP A 77 -0.08 6.72 4.02
C ASP A 77 0.18 7.41 2.66
N LEU A 78 -0.89 7.96 2.08
CA LEU A 78 -0.92 8.56 0.75
C LEU A 78 -0.80 10.08 0.85
N HIS A 79 0.20 10.67 0.18
CA HIS A 79 0.49 12.11 0.22
C HIS A 79 0.33 12.78 -1.15
N PRO A 80 -0.55 13.80 -1.28
CA PRO A 80 -0.98 14.27 -2.58
C PRO A 80 0.15 15.01 -3.27
N ALA A 81 0.09 15.10 -4.60
CA ALA A 81 0.98 15.95 -5.35
C ALA A 81 0.85 17.41 -4.86
N GLN A 82 1.97 18.04 -4.49
CA GLN A 82 2.00 19.41 -3.97
C GLN A 82 3.21 20.16 -4.50
N GLY A 83 3.03 21.42 -4.89
CA GLY A 83 4.15 22.33 -5.22
C GLY A 83 5.08 21.81 -6.33
N GLY A 84 4.57 21.08 -7.32
CA GLY A 84 5.36 20.47 -8.40
C GLY A 84 5.99 19.11 -8.06
N GLN A 85 5.75 18.59 -6.85
CA GLN A 85 6.15 17.24 -6.46
C GLN A 85 5.04 16.24 -6.82
N ALA A 86 5.44 15.05 -7.25
CA ALA A 86 4.51 13.95 -7.48
C ALA A 86 3.90 13.44 -6.17
N ALA A 87 2.75 12.77 -6.28
CA ALA A 87 2.15 12.09 -5.13
C ALA A 87 3.09 11.00 -4.60
N THR A 88 3.11 10.77 -3.29
CA THR A 88 3.93 9.75 -2.66
C THR A 88 3.10 8.80 -1.80
N LEU A 89 3.69 7.64 -1.49
CA LEU A 89 3.15 6.62 -0.61
C LEU A 89 4.24 6.16 0.34
N THR A 90 3.97 6.22 1.64
CA THR A 90 4.79 5.63 2.71
C THR A 90 4.01 4.51 3.39
N MET A 91 4.71 3.66 4.15
CA MET A 91 4.13 2.49 4.77
C MET A 91 4.52 2.38 6.25
N ALA A 92 3.67 1.75 7.04
CA ALA A 92 3.96 1.42 8.43
C ALA A 92 3.32 0.09 8.83
N LYS A 93 3.90 -0.64 9.78
CA LYS A 93 3.28 -1.88 10.28
C LYS A 93 1.90 -1.61 10.89
N VAL A 94 0.92 -2.49 10.62
CA VAL A 94 -0.40 -2.40 11.26
C VAL A 94 -0.33 -2.66 12.77
N ASP A 95 0.53 -3.60 13.17
CA ASP A 95 0.83 -3.89 14.57
C ASP A 95 2.23 -3.41 14.91
N ALA A 96 2.33 -2.39 15.77
CA ALA A 96 3.62 -1.86 16.23
C ALA A 96 4.38 -2.83 17.17
N LEU A 97 3.72 -3.87 17.67
CA LEU A 97 4.32 -4.97 18.46
C LEU A 97 4.56 -6.23 17.62
N GLY A 98 4.23 -6.20 16.32
CA GLY A 98 4.51 -7.30 15.39
C GLY A 98 6.00 -7.56 15.25
N ASP A 99 6.36 -8.77 14.82
CA ASP A 99 7.74 -9.16 14.56
C ASP A 99 8.50 -8.09 13.75
N PHE A 100 9.69 -7.73 14.20
CA PHE A 100 10.48 -6.59 13.71
C PHE A 100 11.09 -6.82 12.32
N SER A 101 10.78 -7.94 11.67
CA SER A 101 11.44 -8.40 10.45
C SER A 101 11.08 -7.64 9.16
N SER A 102 10.15 -6.68 9.21
CA SER A 102 9.78 -5.84 8.06
C SER A 102 10.23 -4.39 8.23
N ASP A 103 10.87 -3.80 7.22
CA ASP A 103 11.34 -2.41 7.23
C ASP A 103 10.39 -1.47 6.43
N TYR A 104 9.06 -1.61 6.62
CA TYR A 104 8.08 -0.83 5.85
C TYR A 104 8.26 0.68 6.00
N GLU A 105 8.68 1.11 7.19
CA GLU A 105 8.87 2.51 7.54
C GLU A 105 10.03 3.19 6.77
N ASP A 106 10.93 2.40 6.17
CA ASP A 106 12.03 2.91 5.34
C ASP A 106 11.62 3.08 3.86
N LEU A 107 10.45 2.59 3.46
CA LEU A 107 9.97 2.67 2.09
C LEU A 107 9.34 4.03 1.78
N HIS A 108 9.75 4.61 0.65
CA HIS A 108 9.19 5.85 0.15
C HIS A 108 8.97 5.79 -1.37
N PHE A 109 7.72 5.58 -1.75
CA PHE A 109 7.31 5.43 -3.12
C PHE A 109 6.88 6.77 -3.73
N THR A 110 7.46 7.15 -4.86
CA THR A 110 7.05 8.33 -5.64
C THR A 110 6.28 7.89 -6.87
N ARG A 111 5.12 8.49 -7.15
CA ARG A 111 4.31 8.20 -8.33
C ARG A 111 5.08 8.57 -9.61
N THR A 112 5.14 7.65 -10.56
CA THR A 112 5.87 7.79 -11.83
C THR A 112 4.97 7.77 -13.06
N GLY A 113 3.69 7.39 -12.92
CA GLY A 113 2.74 7.45 -14.02
C GLY A 113 1.43 6.72 -13.73
N ASP A 114 0.63 6.55 -14.77
CA ASP A 114 -0.66 5.87 -14.68
C ASP A 114 -0.51 4.35 -14.65
N CYS A 115 -1.61 3.66 -14.33
CA CYS A 115 -1.68 2.20 -14.39
C CYS A 115 -1.45 1.71 -15.83
N PRO A 116 -0.85 0.52 -16.00
CA PRO A 116 -0.68 -0.11 -17.31
C PRO A 116 -2.02 -0.52 -17.95
#